data_AF-R5J3H0-F1
#
_entry.id   AF-R5J3H0-F1
#
_cell.length_a   1.000
_cell.length_b   1.000
_cell.length_c   1.000
_cell.angle_alpha   90.00
_cell.angle_beta   90.00
_cell.angle_gamma   90.00
#
_symmetry.space_group_name_H-M   'P 1'
#
loop_
_entity.id
_entity.type
_entity.pdbx_description
1 polymer ?
#
loop_
_entity_poly.entity_id
_entity_poly.type
_entity_poly.pdbx_seq_one_letter_code
_entity_poly.pdbx_strand_id
1 'polypeptide(L)'
;MNLALPEVNDDILPLFATQGYLGQTVLVLFTIGIIAAAFSNSDSALTAMTTSVCVDLLRTDRDVEEVALRRRGKVHITLSVILVFFICLVEALNSKSVIDAIYIIASYTYGPLLGMFAFGLFTRRRTRDRWVPFIAVASPILCYALDRFAMQSYGYKFGYELLMLNGMLTFAGMYALSSKELKNKEHGNIKC
;
A
#
# COMPACT_ATOMS: atom_id res chain seq x y z
N MET A 1 22.57 -29.43 -16.93
CA MET A 1 23.09 -28.58 -15.84
C MET A 1 22.14 -28.70 -14.67
N ASN A 2 22.58 -29.19 -13.51
CA ASN A 2 21.83 -29.08 -12.26
C ASN A 2 22.17 -27.70 -11.66
N LEU A 3 21.28 -26.73 -11.84
CA LEU A 3 21.40 -25.42 -11.21
C LEU A 3 20.90 -25.52 -9.77
N ALA A 4 21.79 -25.30 -8.81
CA ALA A 4 21.38 -25.12 -7.42
C ALA A 4 20.69 -23.75 -7.30
N LEU A 5 19.37 -23.77 -7.04
CA LEU A 5 18.61 -22.55 -6.80
C LEU A 5 18.91 -22.02 -5.39
N PRO A 6 18.96 -20.70 -5.21
CA PRO A 6 19.14 -20.10 -3.89
C PRO A 6 17.91 -20.39 -3.03
N GLU A 7 18.10 -20.52 -1.72
CA GLU A 7 17.00 -20.75 -0.78
C GLU A 7 16.05 -19.53 -0.69
N VAL A 8 16.55 -18.35 -1.04
CA VAL A 8 15.79 -17.10 -1.08
C VAL A 8 15.35 -16.82 -2.51
N ASN A 9 14.04 -16.80 -2.73
CA ASN A 9 13.44 -16.58 -4.06
C ASN A 9 13.87 -15.26 -4.71
N ASP A 10 14.14 -14.23 -3.89
CA ASP A 10 14.51 -12.89 -4.36
C ASP A 10 15.89 -12.87 -5.07
N ASP A 11 16.76 -13.85 -4.78
CA ASP A 11 18.12 -13.94 -5.33
C ASP A 11 18.19 -14.67 -6.69
N ILE A 12 17.09 -15.26 -7.15
CA ILE A 12 17.05 -16.05 -8.38
C ILE A 12 17.40 -15.18 -9.60
N LEU A 13 16.78 -14.00 -9.72
CA LEU A 13 17.04 -13.07 -10.82
C LEU A 13 18.49 -12.54 -10.84
N PRO A 14 19.03 -12.05 -9.71
CA PRO A 14 20.45 -11.70 -9.59
C PRO A 14 21.40 -12.86 -9.93
N LEU A 15 21.07 -14.09 -9.54
CA LEU A 15 21.87 -15.27 -9.83
C LEU A 15 22.04 -15.49 -11.34
N PHE A 16 20.95 -15.43 -12.11
CA PHE A 16 21.02 -15.60 -13.57
C PHE A 16 21.79 -14.47 -14.26
N ALA A 17 21.70 -13.24 -13.75
CA ALA A 17 22.44 -12.11 -14.29
C ALA A 17 23.94 -12.17 -13.98
N THR A 18 24.33 -12.63 -12.80
CA THR A 18 25.71 -12.57 -12.29
C THR A 18 26.56 -13.81 -12.53
N GLN A 19 25.95 -14.99 -12.66
CA GLN A 19 26.66 -16.27 -12.88
C GLN A 19 27.20 -16.46 -14.30
N GLY A 20 27.20 -15.41 -15.13
CA GLY A 20 27.78 -15.43 -16.48
C GLY A 20 26.93 -16.10 -17.55
N TYR A 21 25.71 -16.56 -17.24
CA TYR A 21 24.82 -17.20 -18.21
C TYR A 21 24.35 -16.27 -19.34
N LEU A 22 24.21 -14.97 -19.08
CA LEU A 22 23.67 -13.98 -20.02
C LEU A 22 24.75 -13.08 -20.68
N GLY A 23 26.02 -13.22 -20.27
CA GLY A 23 27.14 -12.42 -20.79
C GLY A 23 27.28 -11.02 -20.17
N GLN A 24 28.49 -10.45 -20.26
CA GLN A 24 28.86 -9.20 -19.57
C GLN A 24 28.03 -7.99 -19.98
N THR A 25 27.70 -7.86 -21.27
CA THR A 25 26.90 -6.73 -21.79
C THR A 25 25.51 -6.69 -21.15
N VAL A 26 24.87 -7.85 -20.99
CA VAL A 26 23.54 -7.95 -20.39
C VAL A 26 23.60 -7.63 -18.90
N LEU A 27 24.62 -8.12 -18.18
CA LEU A 27 24.83 -7.79 -16.76
C LEU A 27 24.93 -6.28 -16.53
N VAL A 28 25.72 -5.57 -17.34
CA VAL A 28 25.90 -4.12 -17.22
C VAL A 28 24.59 -3.38 -17.50
N LEU A 29 23.92 -3.69 -18.62
CA LEU A 29 22.65 -3.04 -18.97
C LEU A 29 21.55 -3.33 -17.94
N PHE A 30 21.46 -4.57 -17.46
CA PHE A 30 20.49 -4.99 -16.46
C PHE A 30 20.71 -4.29 -15.11
N THR A 31 21.96 -4.21 -14.64
CA THR A 31 22.31 -3.56 -13.37
C THR A 31 21.98 -2.07 -13.43
N ILE A 32 22.38 -1.38 -14.49
CA ILE A 32 22.05 0.05 -14.69
C ILE A 32 20.53 0.23 -14.77
N GLY A 33 19.83 -0.65 -15.48
CA GLY A 33 18.36 -0.60 -15.62
C GLY A 33 17.62 -0.79 -14.29
N ILE A 34 18.00 -1.78 -13.48
CA ILE A 34 17.39 -2.02 -12.16
C ILE A 34 17.67 -0.86 -11.22
N ILE A 35 18.92 -0.37 -11.17
CA ILE A 35 19.30 0.76 -10.32
C ILE A 35 18.49 2.01 -10.72
N ALA A 36 18.43 2.31 -12.02
CA ALA A 36 17.68 3.45 -12.53
C ALA A 36 16.18 3.35 -12.22
N ALA A 37 15.57 2.17 -12.42
CA ALA A 37 14.15 1.94 -12.11
C ALA A 37 13.87 2.07 -10.60
N ALA A 38 14.74 1.51 -9.75
CA ALA A 38 14.59 1.57 -8.29
C ALA A 38 14.72 3.01 -7.76
N PHE A 39 15.70 3.78 -8.22
CA PHE A 39 15.88 5.17 -7.82
C PHE A 39 14.72 6.06 -8.30
N SER A 40 14.26 5.89 -9.54
CA SER A 40 13.12 6.66 -10.08
C SER A 40 11.83 6.42 -9.30
N ASN A 41 11.53 5.15 -8.98
CA ASN A 41 10.35 4.80 -8.18
C ASN A 41 10.44 5.34 -6.75
N SER A 42 11.62 5.23 -6.13
CA SER A 42 11.85 5.67 -4.75
C SER A 42 11.77 7.18 -4.61
N ASP A 43 12.34 7.93 -5.56
CA ASP A 43 12.28 9.40 -5.57
C ASP A 43 10.85 9.92 -5.72
N SER A 44 10.10 9.33 -6.66
CA SER A 44 8.68 9.66 -6.87
C SER A 44 7.85 9.37 -5.61
N ALA A 45 8.06 8.21 -4.98
CA ALA A 45 7.34 7.83 -3.77
C ALA A 45 7.68 8.76 -2.58
N LEU A 46 8.97 9.09 -2.40
CA LEU A 46 9.43 9.96 -1.33
C LEU A 46 8.89 11.39 -1.51
N THR A 47 8.86 11.89 -2.74
CA THR A 47 8.29 13.20 -3.08
C THR A 47 6.78 13.24 -2.83
N ALA A 48 6.05 12.19 -3.20
CA ALA A 48 4.62 12.07 -2.92
C ALA A 48 4.35 12.05 -1.41
N MET A 49 5.09 11.24 -0.64
CA MET A 49 4.97 11.20 0.83
C MET A 49 5.31 12.55 1.47
N THR A 50 6.38 13.20 1.02
CA THR A 50 6.76 14.54 1.50
C THR A 50 5.63 15.54 1.26
N THR A 51 5.01 15.50 0.08
CA THR A 51 3.92 16.40 -0.29
C THR A 51 2.69 16.15 0.56
N SER A 52 2.25 14.90 0.71
CA SER A 52 1.11 14.56 1.58
C SER A 52 1.36 14.95 3.03
N VAL A 53 2.56 14.73 3.57
CA VAL A 53 2.89 15.17 4.94
C VAL A 53 2.88 16.70 5.05
N CYS A 54 3.46 17.42 4.09
CA CYS A 54 3.54 18.88 4.16
C CYS A 54 2.16 19.55 3.98
N VAL A 55 1.35 19.07 3.04
CA VAL A 55 0.07 19.69 2.68
C VAL A 55 -1.07 19.10 3.51
N ASP A 56 -1.23 17.78 3.56
CA ASP A 56 -2.39 17.16 4.20
C ASP A 56 -2.25 17.16 5.73
N LEU A 57 -1.04 16.89 6.26
CA LEU A 57 -0.82 16.80 7.70
C LEU A 57 -0.38 18.13 8.33
N LEU A 58 0.65 18.78 7.78
CA LEU A 58 1.22 20.01 8.34
C LEU A 58 0.55 21.30 7.83
N ARG A 59 -0.30 21.22 6.79
CA ARG A 59 -1.01 22.37 6.18
C ARG A 59 -0.08 23.55 5.86
N THR A 60 1.08 23.19 5.32
CA THR A 60 2.17 24.12 4.96
C THR A 60 1.76 25.04 3.79
N ASP A 61 0.66 24.73 3.09
CA ASP A 61 0.02 25.59 2.09
C ASP A 61 -0.45 26.94 2.64
N ARG A 62 -0.61 27.05 3.97
CA ARG A 62 -1.03 28.27 4.67
C ARG A 62 0.13 29.08 5.23
N ASP A 63 1.35 28.55 5.18
CA ASP A 63 2.54 29.21 5.69
C ASP A 63 3.08 30.24 4.68
N VAL A 64 3.87 31.20 5.17
CA VAL A 64 4.68 32.09 4.31
C VAL A 64 5.67 31.24 3.51
N GLU A 65 5.86 31.55 2.23
CA GLU A 65 6.61 30.74 1.27
C GLU A 65 8.01 30.33 1.75
N GLU A 66 8.73 31.24 2.42
CA GLU A 66 10.06 30.95 2.96
C GLU A 66 10.03 29.91 4.10
N VAL A 67 9.02 29.97 4.97
CA VAL A 67 8.82 28.99 6.05
C VAL A 67 8.39 27.65 5.48
N ALA A 68 7.52 27.67 4.46
CA ALA A 68 7.04 26.50 3.75
C ALA A 68 8.19 25.72 3.09
N LEU A 69 9.09 26.40 2.38
CA LEU A 69 10.26 25.80 1.75
C LEU A 69 11.19 25.15 2.76
N ARG A 70 11.48 25.84 3.87
CA ARG A 70 12.32 25.28 4.95
C ARG A 70 11.69 24.06 5.60
N ARG A 71 10.37 24.07 5.84
CA ARG A 71 9.63 22.92 6.38
C ARG A 71 9.65 21.74 5.42
N ARG A 72 9.37 21.96 4.13
CA ARG A 72 9.43 20.92 3.09
C ARG A 72 10.80 20.25 3.03
N GLY A 73 11.88 21.03 3.03
CA GLY A 73 13.24 20.49 3.04
C GLY A 73 13.52 19.62 4.26
N LYS A 74 13.10 20.05 5.46
CA LYS A 74 13.23 19.26 6.70
C LYS A 74 12.43 17.96 6.65
N VAL A 75 11.18 18.01 6.19
CA VAL A 75 10.32 16.83 6.07
C VAL A 75 10.90 15.84 5.06
N HIS A 76 11.35 16.34 3.90
CA HIS A 76 11.95 15.49 2.86
C HIS A 76 13.15 14.71 3.40
N ILE A 77 14.12 15.41 4.02
CA ILE A 77 15.30 14.78 4.63
C ILE A 77 14.90 13.79 5.74
N THR A 78 13.93 14.16 6.58
CA THR A 78 13.44 13.28 7.65
C THR A 78 12.85 11.99 7.07
N LEU A 79 12.04 12.09 6.02
CA LEU A 79 11.46 10.93 5.34
C LEU A 79 12.53 10.10 4.63
N SER A 80 13.56 10.72 4.02
CA SER A 80 14.71 9.99 3.45
C SER A 80 15.42 9.15 4.51
N VAL A 81 15.69 9.73 5.68
CA VAL A 81 16.35 9.02 6.78
C VAL A 81 15.47 7.88 7.30
N ILE A 82 14.16 8.11 7.45
CA ILE A 82 13.21 7.07 7.86
C ILE A 82 13.16 5.93 6.83
N LEU A 83 13.20 6.24 5.53
CA LEU A 83 13.22 5.25 4.46
C LEU A 83 14.47 4.36 4.56
N VAL A 84 15.66 4.96 4.69
CA VAL A 84 16.92 4.22 4.86
C VAL A 84 16.87 3.36 6.13
N PHE A 85 16.37 3.91 7.24
CA PHE A 85 16.19 3.15 8.47
C PHE A 85 15.27 1.92 8.28
N PHE A 86 14.15 2.08 7.56
CA PHE A 86 13.23 0.98 7.28
C PHE A 86 13.87 -0.09 6.40
N ILE A 87 14.69 0.29 5.41
CA ILE A 87 15.46 -0.65 4.57
C ILE A 87 16.39 -1.49 5.44
N CYS A 88 17.20 -0.85 6.30
CA CYS A 88 18.09 -1.56 7.22
C CYS A 88 17.32 -2.45 8.23
N LEU A 89 16.15 -2.00 8.68
CA LEU A 89 15.30 -2.77 9.60
C LEU A 89 14.77 -4.05 8.94
N VAL A 90 14.26 -3.96 7.71
CA VAL A 90 13.76 -5.12 6.97
C VAL A 90 14.89 -6.12 6.70
N GLU A 91 16.08 -5.63 6.36
CA GLU A 91 17.27 -6.47 6.19
C GLU A 91 17.67 -7.18 7.49
N ALA A 92 17.67 -6.47 8.63
CA ALA A 92 18.04 -7.03 9.93
C ALA A 92 17.04 -8.05 10.49
N LEU A 93 15.76 -7.96 10.12
CA LEU A 93 14.70 -8.87 10.57
C LEU A 93 14.61 -10.16 9.74
N ASN A 94 15.48 -10.34 8.75
CA ASN A 94 15.22 -11.29 7.68
C ASN A 94 15.35 -12.77 8.09
N SER A 95 14.22 -13.48 8.03
CA SER A 95 14.13 -14.95 7.89
C SER A 95 13.08 -15.35 6.82
N LYS A 96 12.57 -14.39 6.02
CA LYS A 96 11.47 -14.54 5.04
C LYS A 96 11.69 -13.56 3.88
N SER A 97 11.32 -13.94 2.64
CA SER A 97 11.41 -13.07 1.45
C SER A 97 10.89 -11.66 1.73
N VAL A 98 11.64 -10.66 1.28
CA VAL A 98 11.31 -9.24 1.47
C VAL A 98 9.98 -8.91 0.78
N ILE A 99 9.72 -9.57 -0.35
CA ILE A 99 8.48 -9.43 -1.12
C ILE A 99 7.28 -9.85 -0.26
N ASP A 100 7.37 -10.98 0.45
CA ASP A 100 6.30 -11.46 1.32
C ASP A 100 6.02 -10.48 2.47
N ALA A 101 7.06 -9.91 3.08
CA ALA A 101 6.92 -8.95 4.17
C ALA A 101 6.19 -7.67 3.70
N ILE A 102 6.61 -7.10 2.57
CA ILE A 102 5.96 -5.93 1.96
C ILE A 102 4.51 -6.25 1.62
N TYR A 103 4.26 -7.43 1.04
CA TYR A 103 2.94 -7.84 0.62
C TYR A 103 1.98 -7.99 1.82
N ILE A 104 2.41 -8.59 2.92
CA ILE A 104 1.59 -8.73 4.13
C ILE A 104 1.18 -7.35 4.66
N ILE A 105 2.13 -6.42 4.77
CA ILE A 105 1.87 -5.06 5.26
C ILE A 105 0.92 -4.33 4.31
N ALA A 106 1.14 -4.41 3.00
CA ALA A 106 0.28 -3.81 1.99
C ALA A 106 -1.13 -4.40 2.02
N SER A 107 -1.28 -5.71 2.23
CA SER A 107 -2.60 -6.37 2.27
C SER A 107 -3.47 -5.88 3.42
N TYR A 108 -2.88 -5.66 4.59
CA TYR A 108 -3.62 -5.17 5.75
C TYR A 108 -3.92 -3.68 5.70
N THR A 109 -3.02 -2.88 5.13
CA THR A 109 -3.17 -1.42 5.07
C THR A 109 -3.94 -0.95 3.82
N TYR A 110 -3.61 -1.47 2.64
CA TYR A 110 -4.25 -1.09 1.38
C TYR A 110 -5.56 -1.82 1.14
N GLY A 111 -5.82 -2.96 1.79
CA GLY A 111 -7.11 -3.67 1.70
C GLY A 111 -8.31 -2.76 2.01
N PRO A 112 -8.37 -2.13 3.20
CA PRO A 112 -9.45 -1.21 3.53
C PRO A 112 -9.53 0.01 2.62
N LEU A 113 -8.38 0.58 2.22
CA LEU A 113 -8.33 1.70 1.28
C LEU A 113 -8.94 1.32 -0.07
N LEU A 114 -8.61 0.14 -0.60
CA LEU A 114 -9.17 -0.41 -1.82
C LEU A 114 -10.69 -0.58 -1.70
N GLY A 115 -11.18 -1.13 -0.60
CA GLY A 115 -12.61 -1.29 -0.36
C GLY A 115 -13.37 0.04 -0.27
N MET A 116 -12.80 1.04 0.42
CA MET A 116 -13.34 2.40 0.51
C MET A 116 -13.39 3.09 -0.85
N PHE A 117 -12.29 3.00 -1.61
CA PHE A 117 -12.21 3.59 -2.94
C PHE A 117 -13.18 2.93 -3.92
N ALA A 118 -13.24 1.59 -3.93
CA ALA A 118 -14.18 0.84 -4.76
C ALA A 118 -15.65 1.17 -4.40
N PHE A 119 -15.98 1.32 -3.10
CA PHE A 119 -17.32 1.71 -2.69
C PHE A 119 -17.71 3.08 -3.23
N GLY A 120 -16.83 4.08 -3.13
CA GLY A 120 -17.06 5.42 -3.66
C GLY A 120 -17.19 5.46 -5.19
N LEU A 121 -16.45 4.61 -5.91
CA LEU A 121 -16.52 4.55 -7.37
C LEU A 121 -17.79 3.84 -7.88
N PHE A 122 -18.13 2.69 -7.28
CA PHE A 122 -19.21 1.82 -7.78
C PHE A 122 -20.59 2.08 -7.16
N THR A 123 -20.67 2.81 -6.04
CA THR A 123 -21.92 3.01 -5.30
C THR A 123 -22.22 4.50 -5.08
N ARG A 124 -23.45 4.94 -5.38
CA ARG A 124 -23.93 6.32 -5.13
C ARG A 124 -24.51 6.54 -3.73
N ARG A 125 -24.43 5.55 -2.85
CA ARG A 125 -25.02 5.65 -1.51
C ARG A 125 -24.08 6.42 -0.59
N ARG A 126 -24.64 7.19 0.35
CA ARG A 126 -23.81 7.85 1.37
C ARG A 126 -23.28 6.82 2.36
N THR A 127 -21.97 6.87 2.60
CA THR A 127 -21.34 6.24 3.75
C THR A 127 -21.76 6.95 5.03
N ARG A 128 -21.84 6.20 6.12
CA ARG A 128 -22.01 6.79 7.45
C ARG A 128 -20.62 6.99 8.02
N ASP A 129 -20.07 8.19 7.89
CA ASP A 129 -18.65 8.51 8.16
C ASP A 129 -18.17 8.05 9.54
N ARG A 130 -19.07 8.04 10.54
CA ARG A 130 -18.76 7.57 11.89
C ARG A 130 -18.43 6.07 11.98
N TRP A 131 -18.93 5.25 11.07
CA TRP A 131 -18.72 3.79 11.07
C TRP A 131 -17.56 3.34 10.17
N VAL A 132 -17.12 4.19 9.25
CA VAL A 132 -16.07 3.85 8.28
C VAL A 132 -14.76 3.43 8.96
N PRO A 133 -14.23 4.14 9.99
CA PRO A 133 -13.00 3.72 10.68
C PRO A 133 -13.15 2.36 11.38
N PHE A 134 -14.33 2.08 11.96
CA PHE A 134 -14.58 0.80 12.62
C PHE A 134 -14.58 -0.36 11.63
N ILE A 135 -15.18 -0.17 10.45
CA ILE A 135 -15.18 -1.18 9.38
C ILE A 135 -13.75 -1.40 8.85
N ALA A 136 -12.99 -0.32 8.66
CA ALA A 136 -11.63 -0.38 8.14
C ALA A 136 -10.66 -1.13 9.07
N VAL A 137 -10.90 -1.11 10.39
CA VAL A 137 -10.13 -1.89 11.37
C VAL A 137 -10.71 -3.31 11.54
N ALA A 138 -12.03 -3.45 11.53
CA ALA A 138 -12.68 -4.75 11.66
C ALA A 138 -12.36 -5.68 10.49
N SER A 139 -12.22 -5.17 9.27
CA SER A 139 -11.96 -5.98 8.08
C SER A 139 -10.61 -6.73 8.14
N PRO A 140 -9.45 -6.09 8.43
CA PRO A 140 -8.20 -6.77 8.71
C PRO A 140 -8.30 -7.85 9.80
N ILE A 141 -9.03 -7.57 10.89
CA ILE A 141 -9.20 -8.50 12.01
C ILE A 141 -10.00 -9.73 11.57
N LEU A 142 -11.09 -9.52 10.81
CA LEU A 142 -11.89 -10.60 10.25
C LEU A 142 -11.09 -11.41 9.23
N CYS A 143 -10.31 -10.76 8.35
CA CYS A 143 -9.39 -11.44 7.44
C CYS A 143 -8.38 -12.32 8.18
N TYR A 144 -7.79 -11.81 9.26
CA TYR A 144 -6.87 -12.58 10.09
C TYR A 144 -7.56 -13.80 10.74
N ALA A 145 -8.77 -13.61 11.28
CA ALA A 145 -9.55 -14.70 11.86
C ALA A 145 -9.92 -15.77 10.81
N LEU A 146 -10.30 -15.35 9.60
CA LEU A 146 -10.59 -16.24 8.48
C LEU A 146 -9.35 -17.01 8.01
N ASP A 147 -8.19 -16.36 7.95
CA ASP A 147 -6.92 -17.03 7.61
C ASP A 147 -6.58 -18.13 8.63
N ARG A 148 -6.71 -17.82 9.93
CA ARG A 148 -6.48 -18.80 10.99
C ARG A 148 -7.47 -19.96 10.93
N PHE A 149 -8.74 -19.69 10.67
CA PHE A 149 -9.78 -20.72 10.55
C PHE A 149 -9.58 -21.60 9.31
N ALA A 150 -9.24 -21.02 8.16
CA ALA A 150 -8.96 -21.74 6.93
C ALA A 150 -7.70 -22.62 7.07
N MET A 151 -6.68 -22.12 7.77
CA MET A 151 -5.47 -22.88 8.04
C MET A 151 -5.76 -24.09 8.94
N GLN A 152 -6.63 -23.95 9.94
CA GLN A 152 -7.01 -25.06 10.82
C GLN A 152 -7.94 -26.08 10.15
N SER A 153 -8.88 -25.62 9.32
CA SER A 153 -9.92 -26.48 8.74
C SER A 153 -9.50 -27.13 7.42
N TYR A 154 -8.72 -26.40 6.60
CA TYR A 154 -8.38 -26.80 5.23
C TYR A 154 -6.86 -26.83 4.97
N GLY A 155 -6.02 -26.43 5.94
CA GLY A 155 -4.58 -26.32 5.75
C GLY A 155 -4.16 -25.22 4.76
N TYR A 156 -5.09 -24.33 4.38
CA TYR A 156 -4.85 -23.28 3.39
C TYR A 156 -4.41 -21.99 4.08
N LYS A 157 -3.37 -21.34 3.55
CA LYS A 157 -2.86 -20.06 4.02
C LYS A 157 -3.07 -19.00 2.96
N PHE A 158 -3.72 -17.90 3.31
CA PHE A 158 -3.92 -16.81 2.37
C PHE A 158 -2.60 -16.07 2.13
N GLY A 159 -2.18 -16.01 0.87
CA GLY A 159 -1.12 -15.13 0.37
C GLY A 159 -1.74 -13.93 -0.33
N TYR A 160 -1.33 -13.71 -1.60
CA TYR A 160 -2.06 -13.16 -2.76
C TYR A 160 -3.46 -12.54 -2.55
N GLU A 161 -4.33 -13.37 -2.03
CA GLU A 161 -5.77 -13.14 -2.01
C GLU A 161 -6.21 -12.30 -0.80
N LEU A 162 -5.36 -12.18 0.24
CA LEU A 162 -5.69 -11.48 1.47
C LEU A 162 -6.03 -10.00 1.21
N LEU A 163 -5.30 -9.35 0.30
CA LEU A 163 -5.59 -7.98 -0.12
C LEU A 163 -6.99 -7.86 -0.74
N MET A 164 -7.36 -8.75 -1.66
CA MET A 164 -8.67 -8.75 -2.32
C MET A 164 -9.79 -9.06 -1.33
N LEU A 165 -9.58 -10.04 -0.45
CA LEU A 165 -10.53 -10.43 0.59
C LEU A 165 -10.80 -9.25 1.53
N ASN A 166 -9.75 -8.57 2.00
CA ASN A 166 -9.86 -7.43 2.90
C ASN A 166 -10.57 -6.24 2.23
N GLY A 167 -10.27 -5.97 0.95
CA GLY A 167 -11.00 -4.97 0.17
C GLY A 167 -12.49 -5.31 0.02
N MET A 168 -12.81 -6.57 -0.27
CA MET A 168 -14.18 -7.04 -0.42
C MET A 168 -14.98 -6.95 0.89
N LEU A 169 -14.38 -7.37 2.01
CA LEU A 169 -15.00 -7.27 3.33
C LEU A 169 -15.26 -5.81 3.72
N THR A 170 -14.30 -4.92 3.46
CA THR A 170 -14.47 -3.48 3.72
C THR A 170 -15.59 -2.90 2.87
N PHE A 171 -15.64 -3.20 1.57
CA PHE A 171 -16.71 -2.79 0.67
C PHE A 171 -18.08 -3.31 1.13
N ALA A 172 -18.18 -4.60 1.47
CA ALA A 172 -19.41 -5.23 1.93
C ALA A 172 -19.90 -4.62 3.26
N GLY A 173 -18.99 -4.38 4.20
CA GLY A 173 -19.29 -3.73 5.47
C GLY A 173 -19.87 -2.32 5.28
N MET A 174 -19.25 -1.51 4.42
CA MET A 174 -19.79 -0.19 4.08
C MET A 174 -21.12 -0.27 3.35
N TYR A 175 -21.29 -1.21 2.42
CA TYR A 175 -22.54 -1.39 1.70
C TYR A 175 -23.71 -1.78 2.61
N ALA A 176 -23.46 -2.64 3.60
CA ALA A 176 -24.45 -3.06 4.59
C ALA A 176 -24.88 -1.92 5.53
N LEU A 177 -23.93 -1.07 5.94
CA LEU A 177 -24.20 0.07 6.84
C LEU A 177 -24.58 1.36 6.12
N SER A 178 -24.49 1.38 4.79
CA SER A 178 -24.80 2.55 3.98
C SER A 178 -26.31 2.76 3.88
N SER A 179 -26.74 3.99 4.14
CA SER A 179 -28.14 4.38 3.97
C SER A 179 -28.47 4.47 2.49
N LYS A 180 -29.59 3.87 2.07
CA LYS A 180 -30.21 4.21 0.79
C LYS A 180 -30.57 5.70 0.87
N GLU A 181 -30.04 6.49 -0.03
CA GLU A 181 -30.51 7.86 -0.22
C GLU A 181 -31.98 7.77 -0.63
N LEU A 182 -32.89 8.20 0.25
CA LEU A 182 -34.29 8.42 -0.10
C LEU A 182 -34.31 9.53 -1.15
N LYS A 183 -34.44 9.15 -2.41
CA LYS A 183 -34.69 10.07 -3.52
C LYS A 183 -36.12 10.62 -3.39
N ASN A 184 -36.40 11.55 -2.48
CA ASN A 184 -37.65 12.31 -2.50
C ASN A 184 -37.62 13.66 -1.75
N LYS A 185 -38.16 14.70 -2.41
CA LYS A 185 -38.26 16.15 -2.09
C LYS A 185 -36.95 16.92 -2.28
N GLU A 186 -36.81 17.84 -3.23
CA GLU A 186 -37.71 18.98 -3.50
C GLU A 186 -37.95 19.24 -5.01
N HIS A 187 -39.18 18.99 -5.46
CA HIS A 187 -39.90 19.93 -6.32
C HIS A 187 -40.93 20.60 -5.40
N GLY A 188 -40.83 21.91 -5.17
CA GLY A 188 -41.91 22.65 -4.52
C GLY A 188 -41.47 23.95 -3.84
N ASN A 189 -41.64 25.07 -4.56
CA ASN A 189 -41.78 26.47 -4.08
C ASN A 189 -40.64 27.03 -3.22
N ILE A 190 -40.09 28.21 -3.53
CA ILE A 190 -40.71 29.52 -3.26
C ILE A 190 -40.12 30.54 -4.26
N LYS A 191 -40.93 31.00 -5.23
CA LYS A 191 -41.33 32.41 -5.44
C LYS A 191 -41.19 33.31 -4.19
N CYS A 192 -40.21 34.20 -4.21
CA CYS A 192 -40.31 35.66 -4.04
C CYS A 192 -38.92 36.23 -3.77
#